data_AF-A0A1Y4U6T1-F1
#
_entry.id   AF-A0A1Y4U6T1-F1
#
_cell.length_a   1.000
_cell.length_b   1.000
_cell.length_c   1.000
_cell.angle_alpha   90.00
_cell.angle_beta   90.00
_cell.angle_gamma   90.00
#
_symmetry.space_group_name_H-M   'P 1'
#
loop_
_entity.id
_entity.type
_entity.pdbx_description
1 polymer ?
#
loop_
_entity_poly.entity_id
_entity_poly.type
_entity_poly.pdbx_seq_one_letter_code
_entity_poly.pdbx_strand_id
1 'polypeptide(L)' 'MKRKEIARRLQVSERTVSNHLQHIFEKLSVSSSVEAVTKAIRLGYLPPL' A
#
# COMPACT_ATOMS: atom_id res chain seq x y z
N MET A 1 -4.84 -8.98 -1.89
CA MET A 1 -3.65 -9.86 -1.78
C MET A 1 -3.11 -9.82 -0.35
N LYS A 2 -2.66 -10.94 0.22
CA LYS A 2 -2.05 -10.97 1.57
C LYS A 2 -0.58 -10.50 1.53
N ARG A 3 -0.04 -9.94 2.62
CA ARG A 3 1.36 -9.44 2.71
C ARG A 3 2.39 -10.49 2.32
N LYS A 4 2.21 -11.74 2.79
CA LYS A 4 3.01 -12.91 2.39
C LYS A 4 3.14 -13.09 0.87
N GLU A 5 2.06 -12.87 0.13
CA GLU A 5 2.08 -13.03 -1.33
C GLU A 5 2.78 -11.86 -2.03
N ILE A 6 2.62 -10.63 -1.51
CA ILE A 6 3.37 -9.45 -1.99
C ILE A 6 4.86 -9.66 -1.76
N ALA A 7 5.24 -10.08 -0.55
CA ALA A 7 6.61 -10.37 -0.14
C ALA A 7 7.26 -11.41 -1.07
N ARG A 8 6.56 -12.53 -1.33
CA ARG A 8 6.99 -13.58 -2.26
C ARG A 8 7.21 -13.04 -3.68
N ARG A 9 6.26 -12.25 -4.21
CA ARG A 9 6.35 -11.70 -5.58
C ARG A 9 7.49 -10.70 -5.74
N LEU A 10 7.73 -9.88 -4.72
CA LEU A 10 8.77 -8.85 -4.73
C LEU A 10 10.13 -9.35 -4.21
N GLN A 11 10.24 -10.63 -3.83
CA GLN A 11 11.45 -11.22 -3.22
C GLN A 11 11.97 -10.45 -2.00
N VAL A 12 11.06 -9.98 -1.14
CA VAL A 12 11.37 -9.27 0.11
C VAL A 12 10.68 -9.93 1.31
N SER A 13 11.04 -9.52 2.53
CA SER A 13 10.36 -10.00 3.74
C SER A 13 8.96 -9.37 3.93
N GLU A 14 8.05 -10.04 4.65
CA GLU A 14 6.76 -9.45 5.06
C GLU A 14 6.94 -8.19 5.92
N ARG A 15 8.05 -8.09 6.66
CA ARG A 15 8.45 -6.89 7.41
C ARG A 15 8.76 -5.74 6.47
N THR A 16 9.50 -5.98 5.39
CA THR A 16 9.81 -4.98 4.36
C THR A 16 8.53 -4.46 3.68
N VAL A 17 7.59 -5.34 3.34
CA VAL A 17 6.27 -4.94 2.82
C VAL A 17 5.53 -4.06 3.82
N SER A 18 5.61 -4.39 5.11
CA SER A 18 4.97 -3.60 6.16
C SER A 18 5.58 -2.21 6.31
N ASN A 19 6.91 -2.10 6.24
CA ASN A 19 7.59 -0.81 6.24
C ASN A 19 7.20 0.03 5.00
N HIS A 20 7.14 -0.57 3.81
CA HIS A 20 6.67 0.15 2.61
C HIS A 20 5.24 0.66 2.77
N LEU A 21 4.32 -0.15 3.31
CA LEU A 21 2.95 0.28 3.57
C LEU A 21 2.87 1.41 4.59
N GLN A 22 3.69 1.37 5.65
CA GLN A 22 3.77 2.46 6.62
C GLN A 22 4.23 3.77 5.96
N HIS A 23 5.29 3.74 5.16
CA HIS A 23 5.74 4.94 4.44
C HIS A 23 4.71 5.45 3.41
N ILE A 24 3.99 4.55 2.74
CA ILE A 24 2.90 4.95 1.83
C ILE A 24 1.79 5.64 2.62
N PHE A 25 1.42 5.09 3.79
CA PHE A 25 0.38 5.66 4.64
C PHE A 25 0.77 7.03 5.19
N GLU A 26 2.03 7.20 5.62
CA GLU A 26 2.59 8.50 6.05
C GLU A 26 2.54 9.53 4.91
N LYS A 27 3.06 9.18 3.72
CA LYS A 27 3.08 10.07 2.55
C LYS A 27 1.70 10.45 2.07
N LEU A 28 0.73 9.53 2.19
CA LEU A 28 -0.66 9.78 1.86
C LEU A 28 -1.45 10.34 3.04
N SER A 29 -0.88 10.45 4.24
CA SER A 29 -1.59 10.86 5.47
C SER A 29 -2.91 10.08 5.67
N VAL A 30 -2.83 8.74 5.68
CA VAL A 30 -3.95 7.81 5.85
C VAL A 30 -3.63 6.75 6.89
N SER A 31 -4.63 6.04 7.39
CA SER A 31 -4.47 5.03 8.46
C SER A 31 -4.65 3.58 7.98
N SER A 32 -5.19 3.36 6.79
CA SER A 32 -5.56 2.03 6.30
C SER A 32 -5.35 1.86 4.79
N SER A 33 -5.27 0.60 4.34
CA SER A 33 -5.16 0.29 2.92
C SER A 33 -6.36 0.77 2.11
N VAL A 34 -7.56 0.75 2.70
CA VAL A 34 -8.79 1.21 2.03
C VAL A 34 -8.72 2.73 1.82
N GLU A 35 -8.34 3.49 2.85
CA GLU A 35 -8.13 4.93 2.73
C GLU A 35 -7.02 5.27 1.73
N ALA A 36 -5.92 4.50 1.73
CA ALA A 36 -4.82 4.68 0.79
C ALA A 36 -5.29 4.51 -0.66
N VAL A 37 -6.07 3.47 -0.96
CA VAL A 37 -6.64 3.25 -2.30
C VAL A 37 -7.59 4.39 -2.68
N THR A 38 -8.54 4.74 -1.82
CA THR A 38 -9.49 5.83 -2.08
C THR A 38 -8.78 7.16 -2.31
N LYS A 39 -7.75 7.48 -1.52
CA LYS A 39 -6.96 8.70 -1.72
C LYS A 39 -6.12 8.65 -2.99
N ALA A 40 -5.52 7.51 -3.31
CA ALA A 40 -4.77 7.32 -4.55
C ALA A 40 -5.66 7.50 -5.80
N ILE A 41 -6.91 7.06 -5.77
CA ILE A 41 -7.89 7.30 -6.84
C ILE A 41 -8.18 8.81 -6.97
N ARG A 42 -8.47 9.49 -5.86
CA ARG A 42 -8.73 10.96 -5.87
C ARG A 42 -7.54 11.78 -6.38
N LEU A 43 -6.32 11.31 -6.13
CA LEU A 43 -5.09 11.94 -6.60
C LEU A 43 -4.72 11.56 -8.05
N GLY A 44 -5.44 10.62 -8.67
CA GLY A 44 -5.18 10.16 -10.03
C GLY A 44 -4.03 9.15 -10.17
N TYR A 45 -3.53 8.57 -9.07
CA TYR A 45 -2.50 7.53 -9.11
C TYR A 45 -3.05 6.15 -9.50
N LEU A 46 -4.34 5.92 -9.27
CA LEU A 46 -5.05 4.71 -9.64
C LEU A 46 -6.34 5.07 -10.38
N PRO A 47 -6.78 4.26 -11.35
CA PRO A 47 -8.10 4.43 -11.94
C PRO A 47 -9.20 4.19 -10.89
N PRO A 48 -10.37 4.84 -11.03
CA PRO A 48 -11.53 4.51 -10.22
C PRO A 48 -11.93 3.04 -10.41
N LEU A 49 -12.43 2.42 -9.33
CA LEU A 49 -12.90 1.03 -9.32
C LEU A 49 -14.15 0.85 -10.18
#